data_AF-A0A8T7LST9-F1
#
_entry.id   AF-A0A8T7LST9-F1
#
_cell.length_a   1.000
_cell.length_b   1.000
_cell.length_c   1.000
_cell.angle_alpha   90.00
_cell.angle_beta   90.00
_cell.angle_gamma   90.00
#
_symmetry.space_group_name_H-M   'P 1'
#
loop_
_entity.id
_entity.type
_entity.pdbx_description
1 polymer ?
#
loop_
_entity_poly.entity_id
_entity_poly.type
_entity_poly.pdbx_seq_one_letter_code
_entity_poly.pdbx_strand_id
1 'polypeptide(L)'
;MVHALGEIHRVLASGGVLIDLRPLCDRWSIEVFSARETRHTGHITDLPPGLEDDTAANRAMHQAEINGWFIREKEAFFPLHYVWDTASDMEKWIDEEWVDFVGLDEETRRATRSTWALGDADSRVRVKVKMLLTRYRAIK
;
A
#
# COMPACT_ATOMS: atom_id res chain seq x y z
N MET A 1 11.04 7.46 13.68
CA MET A 1 11.25 6.07 13.22
C MET A 1 12.69 5.56 13.41
N VAL A 2 13.75 6.29 13.05
CA VAL A 2 15.16 5.83 13.21
C VAL A 2 15.49 5.36 14.63
N HIS A 3 15.03 6.09 15.66
CA HIS A 3 15.20 5.68 17.05
C HIS A 3 14.61 4.28 17.35
N ALA A 4 13.40 4.00 16.84
CA ALA A 4 12.77 2.69 17.01
C ALA A 4 13.54 1.57 16.31
N LEU A 5 14.12 1.83 15.12
CA LEU A 5 14.97 0.87 14.42
C LEU A 5 16.23 0.53 15.22
N GLY A 6 16.81 1.52 15.92
CA GLY A 6 17.93 1.29 16.83
C GLY A 6 17.54 0.41 18.02
N GLU A 7 16.38 0.65 18.63
CA GLU A 7 15.88 -0.20 19.71
C GLU A 7 15.56 -1.62 19.24
N ILE A 8 14.97 -1.78 18.05
CA ILE A 8 14.73 -3.09 17.42
C ILE A 8 16.06 -3.82 17.21
N HIS A 9 17.06 -3.14 16.65
CA HIS A 9 18.39 -3.70 16.44
C HIS A 9 19.04 -4.17 17.75
N ARG A 10 18.93 -3.36 18.81
CA ARG A 10 19.45 -3.68 20.15
C ARG A 10 18.88 -5.00 20.68
N VAL A 11 17.55 -5.20 20.56
CA VAL A 11 16.86 -6.36 21.13
C VAL A 11 16.85 -7.61 20.26
N LEU A 12 17.01 -7.48 18.93
CA LEU A 12 17.05 -8.63 18.02
C LEU A 12 18.20 -9.57 18.36
N ALA A 13 18.03 -10.90 18.25
CA ALA A 13 19.15 -11.83 18.39
C ALA A 13 20.18 -11.62 17.27
N SER A 14 21.41 -12.12 17.45
CA SER A 14 22.40 -12.14 16.37
C SER A 14 21.86 -12.93 15.17
N GLY A 15 21.99 -12.38 13.97
CA GLY A 15 21.37 -12.93 12.76
C GLY A 15 19.84 -12.80 12.71
N GLY A 16 19.24 -12.03 13.63
CA GLY A 16 17.81 -11.74 13.65
C GLY A 16 17.35 -11.04 12.37
N VAL A 17 16.05 -11.16 12.09
CA VAL A 17 15.44 -10.64 10.85
C VAL A 17 14.53 -9.47 11.17
N LEU A 18 14.68 -8.40 10.40
CA LEU A 18 13.72 -7.31 10.33
C LEU A 18 12.99 -7.42 8.98
N ILE A 19 11.65 -7.36 9.03
CA ILE A 19 10.80 -7.31 7.86
C ILE A 19 10.21 -5.92 7.76
N ASP A 20 10.55 -5.21 6.69
CA ASP A 20 9.88 -3.98 6.28
C ASP A 20 8.74 -4.36 5.33
N LEU A 21 7.50 -4.14 5.75
CA LEU A 21 6.29 -4.43 4.99
C LEU A 21 5.39 -3.20 4.99
N ARG A 22 5.24 -2.54 3.85
CA ARG A 22 4.48 -1.29 3.74
C ARG A 22 3.78 -1.18 2.39
N PRO A 23 2.60 -0.53 2.32
CA PRO A 23 2.08 -0.06 1.04
C PRO A 23 2.98 1.06 0.51
N LEU A 24 3.06 1.20 -0.81
CA LEU A 24 3.74 2.32 -1.47
C LEU A 24 2.74 3.17 -2.21
N CYS A 25 2.72 4.48 -1.97
CA CYS A 25 1.98 5.45 -2.76
C CYS A 25 2.49 5.40 -4.21
N ASP A 26 1.66 4.86 -5.10
CA ASP A 26 2.00 4.61 -6.51
C ASP A 26 0.72 4.58 -7.35
N ARG A 27 -0.19 5.53 -7.10
CA ARG A 27 -1.47 5.67 -7.82
C ARG A 27 -2.20 4.35 -8.01
N TRP A 28 -2.59 3.72 -6.91
CA TRP A 28 -3.17 2.37 -6.94
C TRP A 28 -4.37 2.27 -7.89
N SER A 29 -4.38 1.24 -8.73
CA SER A 29 -5.43 1.06 -9.73
C SER A 29 -6.74 0.61 -9.08
N ILE A 30 -7.85 1.14 -9.58
CA ILE A 30 -9.21 0.74 -9.22
C ILE A 30 -9.82 -0.02 -10.39
N GLU A 31 -10.39 -1.17 -10.08
CA GLU A 31 -10.94 -2.08 -11.07
C GLU A 31 -12.32 -2.57 -10.61
N VAL A 32 -13.27 -2.62 -11.55
CA VAL A 32 -14.50 -3.40 -11.40
C VAL A 32 -14.27 -4.74 -12.08
N PHE A 33 -14.54 -5.84 -11.37
CA PHE A 33 -14.25 -7.19 -11.88
C PHE A 33 -15.38 -8.16 -11.57
N SER A 34 -15.53 -9.15 -12.45
CA SER A 34 -16.42 -10.31 -12.33
C SER A 34 -15.65 -11.58 -12.71
N ALA A 35 -16.33 -12.73 -12.74
CA ALA A 35 -15.72 -13.95 -13.26
C ALA A 35 -15.34 -13.87 -14.76
N ARG A 36 -15.95 -12.93 -15.51
CA ARG A 36 -15.84 -12.84 -16.97
C ARG A 36 -14.93 -11.73 -17.44
N GLU A 37 -14.84 -10.65 -16.68
CA GLU A 37 -14.09 -9.47 -17.09
C GLU A 37 -13.49 -8.70 -15.93
N THR A 38 -12.52 -7.85 -16.25
CA THR A 38 -11.97 -6.85 -15.35
C THR A 38 -11.85 -5.56 -16.14
N ARG A 39 -12.40 -4.48 -15.60
CA ARG A 39 -12.40 -3.15 -16.19
C ARG A 39 -11.70 -2.18 -15.25
N HIS A 40 -10.67 -1.52 -15.75
CA HIS A 40 -9.99 -0.45 -15.03
C HIS A 40 -10.84 0.82 -15.06
N THR A 41 -11.09 1.41 -13.89
CA THR A 41 -11.99 2.57 -13.75
C THR A 41 -11.29 3.84 -13.26
N GLY A 42 -10.03 3.75 -12.88
CA GLY A 42 -9.18 4.89 -12.56
C GLY A 42 -8.13 4.55 -11.50
N HIS A 43 -7.59 5.58 -10.86
CA HIS A 43 -6.53 5.44 -9.88
C HIS A 43 -6.88 6.17 -8.59
N ILE A 44 -6.36 5.66 -7.49
CA ILE A 44 -6.24 6.39 -6.24
C ILE A 44 -5.29 7.58 -6.44
N THR A 45 -5.65 8.71 -5.84
CA THR A 45 -4.80 9.90 -5.77
C THR A 45 -3.93 9.82 -4.51
N ASP A 46 -2.63 9.78 -4.69
CA ASP A 46 -1.70 9.86 -3.55
C ASP A 46 -1.71 11.27 -2.97
N LEU A 47 -1.98 11.40 -1.65
CA LEU A 47 -1.97 12.69 -0.97
C LEU A 47 -0.58 13.00 -0.39
N PRO A 48 -0.24 14.28 -0.18
CA PRO A 48 1.07 14.67 0.34
C PRO A 48 1.49 13.94 1.61
N PRO A 49 0.62 13.72 2.62
CA PRO A 49 1.01 12.99 3.83
C PRO A 49 1.50 11.56 3.54
N GLY A 50 0.83 10.82 2.65
CA GLY A 50 1.25 9.46 2.29
C GLY A 50 2.60 9.42 1.57
N LEU A 51 2.84 10.38 0.67
CA LEU A 51 4.13 10.52 -0.02
C LEU A 51 5.27 10.90 0.96
N GLU A 52 4.96 11.78 1.92
CA GLU A 52 5.91 12.19 2.96
C GLU A 52 6.27 11.02 3.89
N ASP A 53 5.30 10.20 4.27
CA ASP A 53 5.50 9.01 5.08
C ASP A 53 6.37 7.97 4.37
N ASP A 54 6.10 7.68 3.10
CA ASP A 54 6.93 6.78 2.30
C ASP A 54 8.38 7.27 2.22
N THR A 55 8.55 8.57 1.98
CA THR A 55 9.87 9.18 1.90
C THR A 55 10.59 9.15 3.25
N ALA A 56 9.89 9.49 4.34
CA ALA A 56 10.43 9.44 5.69
C ALA A 56 10.86 8.03 6.08
N ALA A 57 10.06 7.04 5.68
CA ALA A 57 10.34 5.65 5.98
C ALA A 57 11.54 5.11 5.21
N ASN A 58 11.65 5.44 3.92
CA ASN A 58 12.81 5.11 3.09
C ASN A 58 14.10 5.75 3.64
N ARG A 59 14.05 7.01 4.07
CA ARG A 59 15.19 7.68 4.72
C ARG A 59 15.62 6.98 5.99
N ALA A 60 14.68 6.56 6.84
CA ALA A 60 15.00 5.92 8.10
C ALA A 60 15.63 4.53 7.91
N MET A 61 15.12 3.73 6.96
CA MET A 61 15.71 2.43 6.63
C MET A 61 17.11 2.60 6.05
N HIS A 62 17.29 3.56 5.13
CA HIS A 62 18.62 3.88 4.59
C HIS A 62 19.61 4.30 5.68
N GLN A 63 19.17 5.12 6.65
CA GLN A 63 20.02 5.51 7.77
C GLN A 63 20.40 4.31 8.65
N ALA A 64 19.48 3.36 8.86
CA ALA A 64 19.76 2.15 9.63
C ALA A 64 20.79 1.24 8.93
N GLU A 65 20.77 1.20 7.60
CA GLU A 65 21.81 0.54 6.78
C GLU A 65 23.16 1.26 6.91
N ILE A 66 23.20 2.59 6.79
CA ILE A 66 24.43 3.40 6.97
C ILE A 66 25.05 3.19 8.35
N ASN A 67 24.21 3.10 9.39
CA ASN A 67 24.65 2.86 10.76
C ASN A 67 25.15 1.43 10.99
N GLY A 68 25.09 0.55 9.98
CA GLY A 68 25.51 -0.84 10.08
C GLY A 68 24.61 -1.68 10.97
N TRP A 69 23.35 -1.28 11.19
CA TRP A 69 22.42 -2.06 12.02
C TRP A 69 21.86 -3.25 11.25
N PHE A 70 21.59 -3.05 9.97
CA PHE A 70 20.93 -4.05 9.13
C PHE A 70 21.59 -4.13 7.75
N ILE A 71 21.60 -5.35 7.19
CA ILE A 71 21.95 -5.62 5.78
C ILE A 71 20.67 -6.01 5.05
N ARG A 72 20.37 -5.32 3.95
CA ARG A 72 19.29 -5.72 3.05
C ARG A 72 19.65 -7.05 2.38
N GLU A 73 18.82 -8.07 2.55
CA GLU A 73 19.02 -9.38 1.92
C GLU A 73 18.18 -9.54 0.65
N LYS A 74 16.92 -9.12 0.70
CA LYS A 74 15.97 -9.32 -0.40
C LYS A 74 14.90 -8.25 -0.37
N GLU A 75 14.46 -7.84 -1.55
CA GLU A 75 13.35 -6.93 -1.78
C GLU A 75 12.38 -7.57 -2.78
N ALA A 76 11.09 -7.40 -2.55
CA ALA A 76 10.04 -7.86 -3.45
C ALA A 76 8.83 -6.91 -3.41
N PHE A 77 8.13 -6.85 -4.54
CA PHE A 77 6.83 -6.18 -4.64
C PHE A 77 5.74 -7.20 -4.89
N PHE A 78 4.58 -6.98 -4.30
CA PHE A 78 3.40 -7.79 -4.57
C PHE A 78 2.12 -6.95 -4.47
N PRO A 79 1.07 -7.32 -5.20
CA PRO A 79 -0.21 -6.63 -5.07
C PRO A 79 -0.99 -7.17 -3.87
N LEU A 80 -1.49 -6.26 -3.03
CA LEU A 80 -2.55 -6.53 -2.06
C LEU A 80 -3.87 -6.01 -2.62
N HIS A 81 -4.91 -6.85 -2.62
CA HIS A 81 -6.21 -6.47 -3.16
C HIS A 81 -7.18 -6.21 -2.01
N TYR A 82 -7.66 -4.98 -1.91
CA TYR A 82 -8.88 -4.69 -1.15
C TYR A 82 -10.06 -4.88 -2.07
N VAL A 83 -11.09 -5.59 -1.61
CA VAL A 83 -12.25 -5.98 -2.42
C VAL A 83 -13.53 -5.61 -1.68
N TRP A 84 -14.45 -4.97 -2.39
CA TRP A 84 -15.76 -4.60 -1.90
C TRP A 84 -16.84 -5.13 -2.83
N ASP A 85 -18.01 -5.40 -2.25
CA ASP A 85 -19.16 -5.88 -3.02
C ASP A 85 -19.80 -4.75 -3.84
N THR A 86 -19.75 -3.51 -3.36
CA THR A 86 -20.29 -2.34 -4.08
C THR A 86 -19.27 -1.20 -4.20
N ALA A 87 -19.46 -0.36 -5.22
CA ALA A 87 -18.69 0.88 -5.37
C ALA A 87 -18.92 1.86 -4.20
N SER A 88 -20.12 1.88 -3.63
CA SER A 88 -20.45 2.74 -2.49
C SER A 88 -19.71 2.33 -1.22
N ASP A 89 -19.54 1.03 -0.99
CA ASP A 89 -18.80 0.52 0.17
C ASP A 89 -17.31 0.88 0.08
N MET A 90 -16.75 0.78 -1.14
CA MET A 90 -15.37 1.20 -1.41
C MET A 90 -15.20 2.70 -1.16
N GLU A 91 -16.08 3.54 -1.72
CA GLU A 91 -16.02 5.01 -1.54
C GLU A 91 -16.05 5.39 -0.06
N LYS A 92 -17.01 4.82 0.68
CA LYS A 92 -17.14 5.05 2.12
C LYS A 92 -15.89 4.63 2.88
N TRP A 93 -15.34 3.45 2.58
CA TRP A 93 -14.13 2.96 3.24
C TRP A 93 -12.93 3.86 2.98
N ILE A 94 -12.72 4.30 1.74
CA ILE A 94 -11.60 5.19 1.39
C ILE A 94 -11.73 6.52 2.14
N ASP A 95 -12.94 7.07 2.19
CA ASP A 95 -13.20 8.37 2.84
C ASP A 95 -13.06 8.32 4.36
N GLU A 96 -13.37 7.18 4.99
CA GLU A 96 -13.32 7.01 6.45
C GLU A 96 -11.94 6.51 6.95
N GLU A 97 -11.40 5.47 6.32
CA GLU A 97 -10.23 4.74 6.83
C GLU A 97 -8.91 5.21 6.23
N TRP A 98 -8.95 5.78 5.03
CA TRP A 98 -7.76 6.25 4.32
C TRP A 98 -7.68 7.78 4.21
N VAL A 99 -8.44 8.46 5.08
CA VAL A 99 -8.47 9.92 5.21
C VAL A 99 -7.05 10.47 5.33
N ASP A 100 -6.81 11.59 4.63
CA ASP A 100 -5.52 12.30 4.56
C ASP A 100 -4.33 11.53 3.94
N PHE A 101 -4.46 10.22 3.69
CA PHE A 101 -3.40 9.39 3.10
C PHE A 101 -3.56 9.25 1.60
N VAL A 102 -4.78 8.95 1.15
CA VAL A 102 -5.13 8.83 -0.27
C VAL A 102 -6.52 9.40 -0.54
N GLY A 103 -6.75 9.82 -1.78
CA GLY A 103 -8.01 10.38 -2.23
C GLY A 103 -8.58 9.67 -3.44
N LEU A 104 -9.88 9.88 -3.67
CA LEU A 104 -10.58 9.40 -4.85
C LEU A 104 -11.25 10.57 -5.56
N ASP A 105 -10.77 10.89 -6.75
CA ASP A 105 -11.30 11.98 -7.56
C ASP A 105 -12.71 11.64 -8.10
N GLU A 106 -13.50 12.67 -8.41
CA GLU A 106 -14.90 12.48 -8.82
C GLU A 106 -15.03 11.79 -10.19
N GLU A 107 -14.03 11.91 -11.08
CA GLU A 107 -14.04 11.21 -12.35
C GLU A 107 -13.93 9.69 -12.12
N THR A 108 -12.99 9.27 -11.27
CA THR A 108 -12.79 7.88 -10.87
C THR A 108 -14.00 7.35 -10.09
N ARG A 109 -14.61 8.12 -9.18
CA ARG A 109 -15.86 7.74 -8.49
C ARG A 109 -16.97 7.45 -9.49
N ARG A 110 -17.24 8.41 -10.38
CA ARG A 110 -18.29 8.28 -11.40
C ARG A 110 -18.04 7.12 -12.34
N ALA A 111 -16.80 6.93 -12.81
CA ALA A 111 -16.43 5.83 -13.69
C ALA A 111 -16.63 4.47 -13.00
N THR A 112 -16.21 4.37 -11.73
CA THR A 112 -16.34 3.14 -10.94
C THR A 112 -17.80 2.79 -10.67
N ARG A 113 -18.62 3.74 -10.19
CA ARG A 113 -20.06 3.54 -9.98
C ARG A 113 -20.78 3.13 -11.26
N SER A 114 -20.50 3.82 -12.37
CA SER A 114 -21.14 3.53 -13.66
C SER A 114 -20.75 2.14 -14.17
N THR A 115 -19.48 1.78 -14.06
CA THR A 115 -18.99 0.47 -14.52
C THR A 115 -19.55 -0.66 -13.67
N TRP A 116 -19.62 -0.48 -12.35
CA TRP A 116 -20.23 -1.46 -11.44
C TRP A 116 -21.73 -1.62 -11.69
N ALA A 117 -22.47 -0.52 -11.88
CA ALA A 117 -23.91 -0.56 -12.15
C ALA A 117 -24.27 -1.20 -13.51
N LEU A 118 -23.37 -1.12 -14.49
CA LEU A 118 -23.50 -1.79 -15.79
C LEU A 118 -22.94 -3.23 -15.79
N GLY A 119 -22.36 -3.67 -14.68
CA GLY A 119 -21.77 -5.00 -14.52
C GLY A 119 -22.83 -6.09 -14.30
N ASP A 120 -22.37 -7.34 -14.38
CA ASP A 120 -23.16 -8.52 -14.01
C ASP A 120 -23.40 -8.58 -12.48
N ALA A 121 -24.36 -9.40 -12.03
CA ALA A 121 -24.73 -9.52 -10.62
C ALA A 121 -23.60 -9.99 -9.68
N ASP A 122 -22.53 -10.57 -10.21
CA ASP A 122 -21.33 -11.00 -9.48
C ASP A 122 -20.20 -9.94 -9.49
N SER A 123 -20.46 -8.75 -10.04
CA SER A 123 -19.46 -7.69 -10.19
C SER A 123 -19.10 -7.08 -8.84
N ARG A 124 -17.80 -6.95 -8.60
CA ARG A 124 -17.19 -6.38 -7.39
C ARG A 124 -16.20 -5.30 -7.75
N VAL A 125 -15.80 -4.52 -6.77
CA VAL A 125 -14.78 -3.47 -6.93
C VAL A 125 -13.52 -3.86 -6.17
N ARG A 126 -12.35 -3.60 -6.74
CA ARG A 126 -11.07 -3.78 -6.04
C ARG A 126 -10.11 -2.62 -6.24
N VAL A 127 -9.29 -2.38 -5.22
CA VAL A 127 -8.12 -1.51 -5.28
C VAL A 127 -6.87 -2.38 -5.17
N LYS A 128 -5.94 -2.21 -6.11
CA LYS A 128 -4.67 -2.97 -6.14
C LYS A 128 -3.55 -2.13 -5.53
N VAL A 129 -3.32 -2.36 -4.25
CA VAL A 129 -2.29 -1.71 -3.46
C VAL A 129 -0.95 -2.37 -3.75
N LYS A 130 0.05 -1.59 -4.14
CA LYS A 130 1.42 -2.08 -4.31
C LYS A 130 2.10 -2.15 -2.96
N MET A 131 2.46 -3.36 -2.53
CA MET A 131 3.17 -3.59 -1.28
C MET A 131 4.67 -3.77 -1.55
N LEU A 132 5.49 -3.13 -0.71
CA LEU A 132 6.92 -3.40 -0.57
C LEU A 132 7.12 -4.43 0.55
N LEU A 133 7.93 -5.45 0.28
CA LEU A 133 8.43 -6.39 1.28
C LEU A 133 9.96 -6.46 1.18
N THR A 134 10.63 -5.96 2.21
CA THR A 134 12.09 -6.00 2.30
C THR A 134 12.52 -6.79 3.53
N ARG A 135 13.40 -7.75 3.32
CA ARG A 135 14.01 -8.55 4.37
C ARG A 135 15.39 -8.01 4.67
N TYR A 136 15.63 -7.78 5.96
CA TYR A 136 16.88 -7.30 6.51
C TYR A 136 17.44 -8.29 7.54
N ARG A 137 18.75 -8.45 7.57
CA ARG A 137 19.47 -9.19 8.61
C ARG A 137 20.18 -8.22 9.55
N ALA A 138 19.99 -8.38 10.86
CA ALA A 138 20.67 -7.59 11.88
C ALA A 138 22.16 -7.95 11.94
N ILE A 139 23.02 -6.94 12.02
CA ILE A 139 24.48 -7.08 12.22
C ILE A 139 24.78 -6.81 13.70
N LYS A 140 25.37 -7.76 14.42
CA LYS A 140 25.78 -7.56 15.82
C LYS A 140 27.27 -7.76 15.99
#